data_AF-X1QAG3-F1
#
_entry.id   AF-X1QAG3-F1
#
_cell.length_a   1.000
_cell.length_b   1.000
_cell.length_c   1.000
_cell.angle_alpha   90.00
_cell.angle_beta   90.00
_cell.angle_gamma   90.00
#
_symmetry.space_group_name_H-M   'P 1'
#
loop_
_entity.id
_entity.type
_entity.pdbx_description
1 polymer ?
#
loop_
_entity_poly.entity_id
_entity_poly.type
_entity_poly.pdbx_seq_one_letter_code
_entity_poly.pdbx_strand_id
1 'polypeptide(L)' 'GGRVLADWPGLAQGSLYQGRDLAPTTELDGLIAAAAAQSFGLDGERVARTLFGRGRGDGRGGEGGQGGMLGGLLRA' A
#
# COMPACT_ATOMS: atom_id res chain seq x y z
N GLY A 1 17.13 -13.45 17.58
CA GLY A 1 15.85 -12.73 17.45
C GLY A 1 14.87 -13.39 18.38
N GLY A 2 14.03 -12.63 19.10
CA GLY A 2 13.01 -13.27 19.94
C GLY A 2 12.80 -12.68 21.32
N ARG A 3 12.77 -11.35 21.45
CA ARG A 3 12.04 -10.76 22.57
C ARG A 3 11.29 -9.53 22.09
N VAL A 4 10.02 -9.74 21.81
CA VAL A 4 9.06 -8.69 21.56
C VAL A 4 8.75 -8.07 22.93
N LEU A 5 9.10 -6.81 23.14
CA LEU A 5 8.94 -6.14 24.43
C LEU A 5 7.52 -5.58 24.64
N ALA A 6 6.61 -5.75 23.67
CA ALA A 6 5.23 -5.27 23.71
C ALA A 6 4.28 -6.23 22.97
N ASP A 7 2.97 -6.03 23.12
CA ASP A 7 1.93 -6.82 22.45
C ASP A 7 1.76 -6.41 20.98
N TRP A 8 2.77 -6.73 20.17
CA TRP A 8 2.73 -6.40 18.75
C TRP A 8 1.69 -7.26 18.02
N PRO A 9 0.71 -6.63 17.35
CA PRO A 9 -0.34 -7.35 16.65
C PRO A 9 0.24 -8.20 15.50
N GLY A 10 -0.16 -9.46 15.43
CA GLY A 10 0.33 -10.43 14.44
C GLY A 10 1.65 -11.12 14.80
N LEU A 11 2.37 -10.66 15.83
CA LEU A 11 3.68 -11.20 16.22
C LEU A 11 3.59 -12.31 17.29
N ALA A 12 2.38 -12.67 17.73
CA ALA A 12 2.13 -13.82 18.58
C ALA A 12 2.49 -15.12 17.86
N GLN A 13 2.96 -16.13 18.58
CA GLN A 13 3.49 -17.38 17.99
C GLN A 13 2.51 -18.08 17.04
N GLY A 14 1.20 -18.00 17.31
CA GLY A 14 0.13 -18.57 16.46
C GLY A 14 -0.26 -17.73 15.25
N SER A 15 0.27 -16.51 15.13
CA SER A 15 0.01 -15.56 14.04
C SER A 15 1.18 -15.46 13.05
N LEU A 16 2.28 -16.20 13.28
CA LEU A 16 3.44 -16.24 12.41
C LEU A 16 3.29 -17.29 11.31
N TYR A 17 3.63 -16.93 10.08
CA TYR A 17 3.88 -17.85 8.99
C TYR A 17 5.20 -18.59 9.21
N GLN A 18 5.12 -19.92 9.29
CA GLN A 18 6.28 -20.82 9.46
C GLN A 18 7.17 -20.43 10.66
N GLY A 19 6.61 -19.76 11.67
CA GLY A 19 7.33 -19.34 12.88
C GLY A 19 8.38 -18.24 12.67
N ARG A 20 8.39 -17.56 11.52
CA ARG A 20 9.38 -16.49 11.21
C ARG A 20 8.72 -15.19 10.79
N ASP A 21 7.88 -15.27 9.76
CA ASP A 21 7.27 -14.09 9.16
C ASP A 21 5.87 -13.91 9.77
N LEU A 22 5.30 -12.72 9.67
CA LEU A 22 3.87 -12.56 9.93
C LEU A 22 3.10 -13.42 8.92
N ALA A 23 2.04 -14.11 9.34
CA ALA A 23 1.04 -14.61 8.38
C ALA A 23 0.61 -13.45 7.47
N PRO A 24 0.26 -13.68 6.18
CA PRO A 24 -0.13 -12.60 5.28
C PRO A 24 -1.37 -11.86 5.81
N THR A 25 -1.14 -10.85 6.63
CA THR A 25 -2.16 -9.97 7.16
C THR A 25 -2.12 -8.74 6.29
N THR A 26 -3.21 -8.49 5.57
CA THR A 26 -3.48 -7.24 4.84
C THR A 26 -3.20 -5.97 5.68
N GLU A 27 -3.10 -6.12 6.99
CA GLU A 27 -2.93 -5.07 8.01
C GLU A 27 -1.50 -4.50 8.17
N LEU A 28 -0.47 -4.97 7.46
CA LEU A 28 0.87 -4.39 7.60
C LEU A 28 0.90 -2.90 7.20
N ASP A 29 0.21 -2.55 6.11
CA ASP A 29 0.04 -1.17 5.65
C ASP A 29 -0.64 -0.30 6.72
N GLY A 30 -1.67 -0.86 7.38
CA GLY A 30 -2.38 -0.22 8.48
C GLY A 30 -1.46 0.02 9.69
N LEU A 31 -0.63 -0.95 10.04
CA LEU A 31 0.33 -0.83 11.15
C LEU A 31 1.40 0.25 10.86
N ILE A 32 1.97 0.26 9.66
CA ILE A 32 2.96 1.28 9.27
C ILE A 32 2.32 2.67 9.27
N ALA A 33 1.11 2.81 8.71
CA ALA A 33 0.39 4.08 8.70
C ALA A 33 0.08 4.58 10.12
N ALA A 34 -0.40 3.69 11.01
CA ALA A 34 -0.72 4.04 12.39
C ALA A 34 0.52 4.42 13.21
N ALA A 35 1.65 3.72 13.02
CA ALA A 35 2.90 4.03 13.70
C ALA A 35 3.46 5.39 13.26
N ALA A 36 3.45 5.67 11.95
CA ALA A 36 3.88 6.96 11.41
C ALA A 36 2.96 8.11 11.88
N ALA A 37 1.64 7.90 11.83
CA ALA A 37 0.68 8.90 12.28
C ALA A 37 0.88 9.28 13.75
N GLN A 38 1.06 8.30 14.64
CA GLN A 38 1.30 8.57 16.06
C GLN A 38 2.66 9.22 16.33
N SER A 39 3.72 8.75 15.66
CA SER A 39 5.09 9.27 15.87
C SER A 39 5.24 10.74 15.47
N PHE A 40 4.44 11.19 14.50
CA PHE A 40 4.51 12.55 13.97
C PHE A 40 3.27 13.41 14.28
N GLY A 41 2.30 12.90 15.04
CA GLY A 41 1.05 13.61 15.36
C GLY A 41 0.18 13.92 14.13
N LEU A 42 0.15 13.02 13.14
CA LEU A 42 -0.57 13.19 11.89
C LEU A 42 -1.93 12.47 11.91
N ASP A 43 -2.81 12.85 10.98
CA ASP A 43 -4.06 12.15 10.72
C ASP A 43 -3.80 10.76 10.09
N GLY A 44 -4.25 9.71 10.77
CA GLY A 44 -3.97 8.32 10.37
C GLY A 44 -4.59 7.92 9.03
N GLU A 45 -5.78 8.42 8.73
CA GLU A 45 -6.51 8.07 7.50
C GLU A 45 -5.85 8.73 6.27
N ARG A 46 -5.41 9.98 6.42
CA ARG A 46 -4.57 10.66 5.42
C ARG A 46 -3.24 9.92 5.20
N VAL A 47 -2.55 9.52 6.27
CA VAL A 47 -1.27 8.80 6.15
C VAL A 47 -1.47 7.47 5.41
N ALA A 48 -2.48 6.68 5.78
CA ALA A 48 -2.78 5.40 5.13
C ALA A 48 -3.06 5.57 3.63
N ARG A 49 -3.93 6.52 3.25
CA ARG A 49 -4.24 6.78 1.84
C ARG A 49 -3.04 7.29 1.04
N THR A 50 -2.19 8.10 1.66
CA THR A 50 -1.03 8.70 0.98
C THR A 50 0.07 7.67 0.73
N LEU A 51 0.35 6.81 1.72
CA LEU A 51 1.41 5.81 1.63
C LEU A 51 0.99 4.58 0.82
N PHE A 52 -0.26 4.11 0.97
CA PHE A 52 -0.69 2.80 0.48
C PHE A 52 -1.92 2.82 -0.45
N GLY A 53 -2.58 3.96 -0.62
CA GLY A 53 -3.80 4.08 -1.43
C GLY A 53 -3.65 3.77 -2.92
N ARG A 54 -2.41 3.63 -3.43
CA ARG A 54 -2.11 3.27 -4.83
C ARG A 54 -1.88 1.78 -5.07
N GLY A 55 -1.82 0.94 -4.04
CA GLY A 55 -1.44 -0.48 -4.16
C GLY A 55 -2.59 -1.43 -4.52
N ARG A 56 -3.85 -1.04 -4.35
CA ARG A 56 -5.01 -1.90 -4.66
C ARG A 56 -5.55 -1.63 -6.06
N GLY A 57 -4.80 -2.01 -7.08
CA GLY A 57 -5.32 -2.25 -8.43
C GLY A 57 -5.45 -1.05 -9.37
N ASP A 58 -4.44 -0.20 -9.50
CA ASP A 58 -4.25 0.54 -10.75
C ASP A 58 -3.53 -0.36 -11.76
N GLY A 59 -4.32 -1.23 -12.40
CA GLY A 59 -3.95 -1.92 -13.62
C GLY A 59 -4.35 -1.12 -14.85
N ARG A 60 -4.02 0.18 -14.96
CA ARG A 60 -4.00 0.86 -16.26
C ARG A 60 -2.57 0.93 -16.79
N GLY A 61 -2.21 -0.14 -17.47
CA GLY A 61 -1.18 -0.06 -18.51
C GLY A 61 -1.58 0.98 -19.56
N GLY A 62 -0.59 1.76 -19.97
CA GLY A 62 -0.25 1.90 -21.37
C GLY A 62 -1.19 2.71 -22.28
N GLU A 63 -0.57 3.70 -22.90
CA GLU A 63 -0.80 4.10 -24.30
C GLU A 63 -1.84 5.19 -24.57
N GLY A 64 -1.29 6.37 -24.83
CA GLY A 64 -1.96 7.53 -25.40
C GLY A 64 -0.92 8.60 -25.74
N GLY A 65 0.16 8.18 -26.41
CA GLY A 65 1.20 9.06 -26.91
C GLY A 65 0.59 10.15 -27.78
N GLN A 66 0.76 11.38 -27.33
CA GLN A 66 0.43 12.59 -28.07
C GLN A 66 1.44 12.70 -29.22
N GLY A 67 1.11 12.08 -30.35
CA GLY A 67 1.88 12.14 -31.58
C GLY A 67 0.93 12.00 -32.77
N GLY A 68 0.88 13.04 -33.61
CA GLY A 68 0.17 12.99 -34.90
C GLY A 68 -0.92 14.06 -35.06
N MET A 69 -0.50 15.32 -35.16
CA MET A 69 -1.15 16.20 -36.13
C MET A 69 -1.10 15.54 -37.51
N LEU A 70 -2.14 15.75 -38.32
CA LEU A 70 -2.24 15.46 -39.76
C LEU A 70 -2.70 14.04 -40.14
N GLY A 71 -4.02 13.86 -40.24
CA GLY A 71 -4.63 12.69 -40.86
C GLY A 71 -6.09 12.92 -41.27
N GLY A 72 -6.29 13.39 -42.49
CA GLY A 72 -7.47 13.03 -43.30
C GLY A 72 -8.74 13.84 -43.12
N LEU A 73 -8.85 14.92 -43.90
CA LEU A 73 -10.12 15.27 -44.53
C LEU A 73 -10.59 14.06 -45.37
N LEU A 74 -11.66 13.38 -44.94
CA LEU A 74 -12.74 12.92 -45.83
C LEU A 74 -13.88 12.31 -44.98
N ARG A 75 -15.01 13.02 -44.85
CA ARG A 75 -16.32 12.36 -44.90
C ARG A 75 -17.46 13.37 -45.11
N ALA A 76 -18.25 13.05 -46.13
CA ALA A 76 -19.60 13.52 -46.48
C ALA A 76 -19.71 14.92 -47.07
#